data_AF-A0A953ULA1-F1
#
_entry.id   AF-A0A953ULA1-F1
#
_cell.length_a   1.000
_cell.length_b   1.000
_cell.length_c   1.000
_cell.angle_alpha   90.00
_cell.angle_beta   90.00
_cell.angle_gamma   90.00
#
_symmetry.space_group_name_H-M   'P 1'
#
loop_
_entity.id
_entity.type
_entity.pdbx_description
1 polymer ?
#
loop_
_entity_poly.entity_id
_entity_poly.type
_entity_poly.pdbx_seq_one_letter_code
_entity_poly.pdbx_strand_id
1 'polypeptide(L)'
;MKLTLDHTQRLNLHALLGAQRADVGSIRAIWAVQDKLALDTAEEKAIDLKREVVSGQDRTLWNPSLSIPDKEFDFTDVEIARIRSAIETWDTYCATADRRWLEPLVNVMFSARAG
;
A
#
# COMPACT_ATOMS: atom_id res chain seq x y z
N MET A 1 6.40 13.06 6.58
CA MET A 1 7.36 12.41 5.67
C MET A 1 6.70 12.29 4.32
N LYS A 2 7.35 12.87 3.30
CA LYS A 2 6.85 12.83 1.93
C LYS A 2 7.29 11.54 1.24
N LEU A 3 6.35 10.87 0.59
CA LEU A 3 6.59 9.68 -0.22
C LEU A 3 5.95 9.88 -1.60
N THR A 4 6.73 9.68 -2.65
CA THR A 4 6.21 9.56 -4.02
C THR A 4 5.89 8.10 -4.26
N LEU A 5 4.62 7.79 -4.53
CA LEU A 5 4.14 6.42 -4.69
C LEU A 5 3.52 6.21 -6.07
N ASP A 6 3.87 5.09 -6.70
CA ASP A 6 3.17 4.59 -7.87
C ASP A 6 1.84 3.91 -7.47
N HIS A 7 1.00 3.60 -8.46
CA HIS A 7 -0.30 2.97 -8.23
C HIS A 7 -0.19 1.55 -7.64
N THR A 8 0.87 0.81 -7.97
CA THR A 8 1.09 -0.54 -7.44
C THR A 8 1.42 -0.48 -5.95
N GLN A 9 2.31 0.43 -5.55
CA GLN A 9 2.64 0.69 -4.15
C GLN A 9 1.42 1.14 -3.36
N ARG A 10 0.60 2.04 -3.91
CA ARG A 10 -0.67 2.48 -3.28
C ARG A 10 -1.63 1.32 -3.04
N LEU A 11 -1.90 0.52 -4.06
CA LEU A 11 -2.82 -0.62 -3.97
C LEU A 11 -2.31 -1.69 -2.99
N ASN A 12 -1.02 -2.03 -3.05
CA ASN A 12 -0.44 -3.06 -2.19
C ASN A 12 -0.33 -2.59 -0.73
N LEU A 13 0.04 -1.34 -0.47
CA LEU A 13 0.00 -0.77 0.88
C LEU A 13 -1.42 -0.73 1.42
N HIS A 14 -2.39 -0.32 0.60
CA HIS A 14 -3.80 -0.32 1.01
C HIS A 14 -4.27 -1.73 1.40
N ALA A 15 -3.95 -2.75 0.60
CA ALA A 15 -4.31 -4.14 0.88
C ALA A 15 -3.59 -4.66 2.15
N LEU A 16 -2.29 -4.40 2.27
CA LEU A 16 -1.48 -4.83 3.42
C LEU A 16 -1.99 -4.23 4.74
N LEU A 17 -2.35 -2.96 4.73
CA LEU A 17 -2.94 -2.26 5.88
C LEU A 17 -4.31 -2.84 6.25
N GLY A 18 -5.14 -3.17 5.26
CA GLY A 18 -6.45 -3.77 5.48
C GLY A 18 -6.41 -5.19 6.07
N ALA A 19 -5.29 -5.90 5.90
CA ALA A 19 -5.08 -7.23 6.46
C ALA A 19 -4.63 -7.22 7.93
N GLN A 20 -4.26 -6.06 8.49
CA GLN A 20 -3.76 -5.95 9.86
C GLN A 20 -4.85 -6.24 10.89
N ARG A 21 -4.52 -7.03 11.92
CA ARG A 21 -5.38 -7.25 13.09
C ARG A 21 -4.91 -6.32 14.22
N ALA A 22 -5.77 -5.44 14.71
CA ALA A 22 -5.44 -4.47 15.75
C ALA A 22 -6.66 -4.07 16.59
N ASP A 23 -6.45 -3.26 17.64
CA ASP A 23 -7.53 -2.63 18.39
C ASP A 23 -8.28 -1.57 17.56
N VAL A 24 -9.48 -1.16 18.00
CA VAL A 24 -10.34 -0.21 17.26
C VAL A 24 -9.65 1.14 17.01
N GLY A 25 -8.82 1.63 17.93
CA GLY A 25 -8.09 2.88 17.74
C GLY A 25 -7.05 2.76 16.63
N SER A 26 -6.31 1.65 16.62
CA SER A 26 -5.38 1.32 15.55
C SER A 26 -6.07 1.10 14.19
N ILE A 27 -7.24 0.47 14.16
CA ILE A 27 -8.03 0.29 12.93
C ILE A 27 -8.45 1.64 12.33
N ARG A 28 -8.89 2.60 13.16
CA ARG A 28 -9.24 3.95 12.66
C ARG A 28 -8.05 4.68 12.05
N ALA A 29 -6.86 4.52 12.65
CA ALA A 29 -5.64 5.09 12.10
C ALA A 29 -5.24 4.41 10.78
N ILE A 30 -5.42 3.09 10.67
CA ILE A 30 -5.24 2.33 9.43
C ILE A 30 -6.17 2.84 8.34
N TRP A 31 -7.46 3.04 8.64
CA TRP A 31 -8.43 3.57 7.69
C TRP A 31 -8.02 4.94 7.14
N ALA A 32 -7.54 5.84 8.00
CA ALA A 32 -7.06 7.15 7.53
C ALA A 32 -5.91 7.04 6.51
N VAL A 33 -5.00 6.07 6.70
CA VAL A 33 -3.92 5.80 5.72
C VAL A 33 -4.48 5.18 4.45
N GLN A 34 -5.41 4.22 4.56
CA GLN A 34 -6.06 3.59 3.41
C GLN A 34 -6.83 4.62 2.57
N ASP A 35 -7.62 5.49 3.19
CA ASP A 35 -8.36 6.56 2.52
C ASP A 35 -7.42 7.52 1.77
N LYS A 36 -6.26 7.83 2.36
CA LYS A 36 -5.24 8.66 1.73
C LYS A 36 -4.61 7.96 0.50
N LEU A 37 -4.40 6.65 0.56
CA LEU A 37 -3.76 5.87 -0.51
C LEU A 37 -4.73 5.49 -1.65
N ALA A 38 -6.03 5.43 -1.35
CA ALA A 38 -7.08 4.98 -2.26
C ALA A 38 -6.99 5.66 -3.63
N LEU A 39 -7.28 4.89 -4.68
CA LEU A 39 -7.38 5.42 -6.04
C LEU A 39 -8.78 6.01 -6.22
N ASP A 40 -8.87 7.16 -6.87
CA ASP A 40 -10.16 7.72 -7.26
C ASP A 40 -10.75 7.00 -8.49
N THR A 41 -12.02 7.25 -8.81
CA THR A 41 -12.70 6.58 -9.93
C THR A 41 -11.99 6.77 -11.28
N ALA A 42 -11.35 7.92 -11.51
CA ALA A 42 -10.65 8.18 -12.76
C ALA A 42 -9.33 7.39 -12.81
N GLU A 43 -8.59 7.36 -11.69
CA GLU A 43 -7.38 6.55 -11.52
C GLU A 43 -7.67 5.05 -11.69
N GLU A 44 -8.73 4.54 -11.04
CA GLU A 44 -9.15 3.14 -11.16
C GLU A 44 -9.48 2.78 -12.62
N LYS A 45 -10.22 3.65 -13.32
CA LYS A 45 -10.56 3.45 -14.73
C LYS A 45 -9.34 3.49 -15.64
N ALA A 46 -8.37 4.36 -15.35
CA ALA A 46 -7.16 4.53 -16.16
C ALA A 46 -6.24 3.30 -16.15
N ILE A 47 -6.30 2.46 -15.10
CA ILE A 47 -5.54 1.21 -15.00
C ILE A 47 -6.38 -0.05 -15.25
N ASP A 48 -7.65 0.10 -15.63
CA ASP A 48 -8.62 -1.00 -15.74
C ASP A 48 -8.69 -1.85 -14.45
N LEU A 49 -8.83 -1.19 -13.30
CA LEU A 49 -8.92 -1.84 -11.99
C LEU A 49 -10.23 -2.65 -11.88
N LYS A 50 -10.09 -3.92 -11.51
CA LYS A 50 -11.18 -4.88 -11.30
C LYS A 50 -11.08 -5.48 -9.91
N ARG A 51 -12.24 -5.71 -9.31
CA ARG A 51 -12.40 -6.41 -8.02
C ARG A 51 -13.20 -7.67 -8.29
N GLU A 52 -12.61 -8.82 -7.98
CA GLU A 52 -13.22 -10.13 -8.22
C GLU A 52 -13.19 -10.95 -6.94
N VAL A 53 -14.23 -11.76 -6.71
CA VAL A 53 -14.26 -12.73 -5.62
C VAL A 53 -13.83 -14.08 -6.18
N VAL A 54 -12.67 -14.58 -5.79
CA VAL A 54 -12.17 -15.90 -6.20
C VAL A 54 -12.13 -16.80 -4.98
N SER A 55 -12.90 -17.89 -5.01
CA SER A 55 -13.00 -18.84 -3.88
C SER A 55 -13.38 -18.18 -2.54
N GLY A 56 -14.21 -17.13 -2.58
CA GLY A 56 -14.63 -16.37 -1.41
C GLY A 56 -13.60 -15.34 -0.90
N GLN A 57 -12.49 -15.14 -1.62
CA GLN A 57 -11.50 -14.11 -1.32
C GLN A 57 -11.59 -12.97 -2.31
N ASP A 58 -11.61 -11.74 -1.79
CA ASP A 58 -11.55 -10.53 -2.61
C ASP A 58 -10.16 -10.39 -3.22
N ARG A 59 -10.11 -10.25 -4.54
CA ARG A 59 -8.89 -10.02 -5.30
C ARG A 59 -9.02 -8.75 -6.12
N THR A 60 -8.00 -7.91 -6.04
CA THR A 60 -7.87 -6.74 -6.90
C THR A 60 -6.91 -7.06 -8.05
N LEU A 61 -7.34 -6.80 -9.28
CA LEU A 61 -6.59 -7.04 -10.51
C LEU A 61 -6.59 -5.75 -11.34
N TRP A 62 -5.51 -5.47 -12.06
CA TRP A 62 -5.43 -4.34 -12.99
C TRP A 62 -4.62 -4.73 -14.22
N ASN A 63 -4.72 -3.95 -15.29
CA ASN A 63 -3.98 -4.21 -16.52
C ASN A 63 -2.50 -3.80 -16.34
N PRO A 64 -1.53 -4.75 -16.41
CA PRO A 64 -0.12 -4.45 -16.16
C PRO A 64 0.54 -3.59 -17.24
N SER A 65 -0.12 -3.40 -18.39
CA SER A 65 0.34 -2.52 -19.47
C SER A 65 -0.12 -1.08 -19.30
N LEU A 66 -0.97 -0.79 -18.32
CA LEU A 66 -1.46 0.54 -18.00
C LEU A 66 -0.79 1.07 -16.74
N SER A 67 -0.62 2.39 -16.67
CA SER A 67 -0.10 3.07 -15.47
C SER A 67 -0.68 4.47 -15.40
N ILE A 68 -0.76 4.98 -14.18
CA ILE A 68 -1.04 6.39 -13.88
C ILE A 68 0.22 7.09 -13.36
N PRO A 69 0.29 8.42 -13.39
CA PRO A 69 1.41 9.16 -12.81
C PRO A 69 1.56 8.90 -11.31
N ASP A 70 2.81 8.91 -10.84
CA ASP A 70 3.13 8.82 -9.43
C ASP A 70 2.58 10.04 -8.68
N LYS A 71 2.21 9.85 -7.41
CA LYS A 71 1.63 10.91 -6.57
C LYS A 71 2.45 11.09 -5.30
N GLU A 72 2.71 12.35 -4.94
CA GLU A 72 3.33 12.70 -3.66
C GLU A 72 2.28 12.67 -2.55
N PHE A 73 2.60 12.01 -1.45
CA PHE A 73 1.81 11.96 -0.24
C PHE A 73 2.62 12.47 0.92
N ASP A 74 2.03 13.31 1.76
CA ASP A 74 2.62 13.69 3.05
C ASP A 74 1.97 12.86 4.16
N PHE A 75 2.80 12.05 4.84
CA PHE A 75 2.40 11.21 5.95
C PHE A 75 2.92 11.77 7.27
N THR A 76 2.07 11.80 8.29
CA THR A 76 2.49 12.06 9.67
C THR A 76 3.38 10.93 10.19
N ASP A 77 4.14 11.18 11.26
CA ASP A 77 4.99 10.16 11.87
C ASP A 77 4.19 8.94 12.37
N VAL A 78 2.95 9.17 12.82
CA VAL A 78 2.03 8.11 13.23
C VAL A 78 1.65 7.24 12.03
N GLU A 79 1.28 7.85 10.90
CA GLU A 79 0.94 7.11 9.68
C GLU A 79 2.14 6.30 9.16
N ILE A 80 3.34 6.89 9.14
CA ILE A 80 4.58 6.18 8.78
C ILE A 80 4.86 5.01 9.72
N ALA A 81 4.68 5.18 11.03
CA ALA A 81 4.87 4.10 12.00
C ALA A 81 3.91 2.93 11.73
N ARG A 82 2.67 3.21 11.30
CA ARG A 82 1.72 2.15 10.92
C ARG A 82 2.11 1.43 9.64
N ILE A 83 2.54 2.17 8.61
CA ILE A 83 3.01 1.55 7.36
C ILE A 83 4.22 0.67 7.63
N ARG A 84 5.21 1.16 8.41
CA ARG A 84 6.38 0.36 8.82
C ARG A 84 5.96 -0.89 9.57
N SER A 85 5.11 -0.75 10.58
CA SER A 85 4.64 -1.89 11.37
C SER A 85 3.94 -2.93 10.51
N ALA A 86 3.12 -2.50 9.54
CA ALA A 86 2.42 -3.42 8.64
C ALA A 86 3.38 -4.15 7.68
N ILE A 87 4.45 -3.49 7.23
CA ILE A 87 5.51 -4.10 6.42
C ILE A 87 6.33 -5.09 7.27
N GLU A 88 6.68 -4.73 8.50
CA GLU A 88 7.49 -5.57 9.41
C GLU A 88 6.76 -6.85 9.83
N THR A 89 5.43 -6.81 9.97
CA THR A 89 4.61 -7.97 10.38
C THR A 89 4.12 -8.81 9.21
N TRP A 90 4.46 -8.45 7.97
CA TRP A 90 3.99 -9.17 6.80
C TRP A 90 4.73 -10.51 6.65
N ASP A 91 3.98 -11.61 6.80
CA ASP A 91 4.50 -12.99 6.81
C ASP A 91 4.34 -13.73 5.48
N THR A 92 3.67 -13.13 4.50
CA THR A 92 3.32 -13.76 3.21
C THR A 92 4.14 -13.17 2.04
N TYR A 93 5.39 -12.78 2.29
CA TYR A 93 6.26 -12.19 1.26
C TYR A 93 6.61 -13.17 0.14
N CYS A 94 6.39 -12.77 -1.10
CA CYS A 94 6.79 -13.49 -2.31
C CYS A 94 7.79 -12.65 -3.11
N ALA A 95 9.08 -13.01 -3.08
CA ALA A 95 10.16 -12.21 -3.67
C ALA A 95 9.94 -11.79 -5.13
N THR A 96 9.40 -12.68 -5.96
CA THR A 96 9.16 -12.39 -7.39
C THR A 96 8.06 -11.36 -7.60
N ALA A 97 6.99 -11.42 -6.79
CA ALA A 97 5.84 -10.53 -6.94
C ALA A 97 6.05 -9.21 -6.19
N ASP A 98 6.70 -9.27 -5.03
CA ASP A 98 6.63 -8.20 -4.04
C ASP A 98 7.84 -7.29 -4.03
N ARG A 99 9.03 -7.80 -4.42
CA ARG A 99 10.26 -7.02 -4.37
C ARG A 99 10.14 -5.70 -5.14
N ARG A 100 9.51 -5.73 -6.33
CA ARG A 100 9.41 -4.56 -7.21
C ARG A 100 8.72 -3.36 -6.54
N TRP A 101 7.66 -3.60 -5.79
CA TRP A 101 6.90 -2.52 -5.14
C TRP A 101 7.42 -2.23 -3.73
N LEU A 102 7.93 -3.25 -3.03
CA LEU A 102 8.33 -3.18 -1.63
C LEU A 102 9.75 -2.65 -1.41
N GLU A 103 10.72 -3.05 -2.23
CA GLU A 103 12.14 -2.66 -2.05
C GLU A 103 12.33 -1.13 -2.02
N PRO A 104 11.70 -0.32 -2.90
CA PRO A 104 11.80 1.14 -2.81
C PRO A 104 11.27 1.70 -1.48
N LEU A 105 10.15 1.14 -0.97
CA LEU A 105 9.57 1.55 0.30
C LEU A 105 10.46 1.17 1.48
N VAL A 106 11.05 -0.03 1.44
CA VAL A 106 11.96 -0.50 2.48
C VAL A 106 13.20 0.39 2.54
N ASN A 107 13.80 0.70 1.39
CA ASN A 107 14.95 1.60 1.32
C ASN A 107 14.58 2.98 1.89
N VAL A 108 13.48 3.57 1.45
CA VAL A 108 13.10 4.92 1.92
C VAL A 108 12.73 4.95 3.40
N MET A 109 12.03 3.94 3.91
CA MET A 109 11.50 3.93 5.29
C MET A 109 12.50 3.44 6.33
N PHE A 110 13.46 2.58 5.96
CA PHE A 110 14.37 1.91 6.90
C PHE A 110 15.85 2.28 6.69
N SER A 111 16.24 2.96 5.60
CA SER A 111 17.64 3.41 5.43
C SER A 111 18.07 4.51 6.42
N ALA A 112 17.14 5.18 7.11
CA ALA A 112 17.47 6.16 8.16
C ALA A 112 17.86 5.54 9.52
N ARG A 113 17.89 4.21 9.64
CA ARG A 113 18.19 3.50 10.90
C ARG A 113 19.66 3.04 11.02
N ALA A 114 20.49 3.40 10.03
CA ALA A 114 21.94 3.24 10.04
C ALA A 114 22.60 4.63 10.19
N GLY A 115 22.66 5.12 11.43
CA GLY A 115 23.30 6.38 11.80
C GLY A 115 23.39 6.47 13.32
#